data_AF-A0A2P5M0P4-F1
#
_entry.id   AF-A0A2P5M0P4-F1
#
_cell.length_a   1.000
_cell.length_b   1.000
_cell.length_c   1.000
_cell.angle_alpha   90.00
_cell.angle_beta   90.00
_cell.angle_gamma   90.00
#
_symmetry.space_group_name_H-M   'P 1'
#
loop_
_entity.id
_entity.type
_entity.pdbx_description
1 polymer ?
#
loop_
_entity_poly.entity_id
_entity_poly.type
_entity_poly.pdbx_seq_one_letter_code
_entity_poly.pdbx_strand_id
1 'polypeptide(L)'
;MGIDHGRFRATVSCGRGPCRRAGSRKLRECPARHSDLAPRPREAVGHSPHPVGRQLDAAISPLVQLAQKQGIAVLVEGDARLARTVKADGMHIPASNDPLSAFEEAREILGARAIVGVDAGRSRHDAMSLGEAGADYIGFGLPARAKQTAADVDDDKAFRLDLVQWWSEIFEIPCVAFDIDKTDDAAELADARADFVAVRLPASIDAADAERWLQGFNGALAATTAA
;
A
#
# COMPACT_ATOMS: atom_id res chain seq x y z
N MET A 1 -6.20 31.80 18.27
CA MET A 1 -5.31 32.31 17.21
C MET A 1 -4.26 31.24 16.95
N GLY A 2 -4.40 30.50 15.85
CA GLY A 2 -3.42 29.52 15.32
C GLY A 2 -3.28 28.19 16.10
N ILE A 3 -3.02 27.03 15.51
CA ILE A 3 -2.68 26.67 14.13
C ILE A 3 -3.17 25.23 13.87
N ASP A 4 -3.72 25.07 12.67
CA ASP A 4 -4.18 23.89 11.94
C ASP A 4 -3.11 22.77 11.82
N HIS A 5 -3.49 21.51 12.05
CA HIS A 5 -2.64 20.31 11.90
C HIS A 5 -3.32 19.25 11.01
N GLY A 6 -3.93 19.65 9.90
CA GLY A 6 -4.31 18.72 8.83
C GLY A 6 -3.23 18.65 7.73
N ARG A 7 -2.37 17.64 7.75
CA ARG A 7 -1.51 17.31 6.58
C ARG A 7 -1.56 15.82 6.28
N PHE A 8 -2.60 15.41 5.57
CA PHE A 8 -2.57 14.18 4.78
C PHE A 8 -1.52 14.33 3.68
N ARG A 9 -0.66 13.32 3.51
CA ARG A 9 0.35 13.27 2.44
C ARG A 9 0.27 11.92 1.76
N ALA A 10 0.00 11.93 0.46
CA ALA A 10 0.11 10.76 -0.40
C ALA A 10 1.60 10.41 -0.61
N THR A 11 1.95 9.15 -0.41
CA THR A 11 3.25 8.56 -0.77
C THR A 11 3.12 7.73 -2.05
N VAL A 12 4.11 7.82 -2.93
CA VAL A 12 4.11 7.19 -4.25
C VAL A 12 5.20 6.12 -4.34
N SER A 13 4.83 4.91 -4.77
CA SER A 13 5.76 3.86 -5.21
C SER A 13 5.62 3.64 -6.73
N CYS A 14 6.72 3.39 -7.45
CA CYS A 14 6.79 3.30 -8.92
C CYS A 14 7.15 1.88 -9.37
N GLY A 15 6.29 1.23 -10.17
CA GLY A 15 6.52 -0.09 -10.73
C GLY A 15 6.38 -0.12 -12.26
N ARG A 16 7.47 -0.50 -12.96
CA ARG A 16 7.58 -0.66 -14.44
C ARG A 16 6.80 -1.89 -14.93
N GLY A 17 6.02 -1.87 -16.03
CA GLY A 17 6.47 -2.10 -17.42
C GLY A 17 5.79 -3.36 -18.04
N PRO A 18 5.54 -3.46 -19.37
CA PRO A 18 4.30 -4.05 -19.92
C PRO A 18 4.46 -5.33 -20.77
N CYS A 19 3.37 -6.06 -21.06
CA CYS A 19 3.33 -7.00 -22.21
C CYS A 19 1.92 -7.15 -22.84
N ARG A 20 1.88 -7.30 -24.17
CA ARG A 20 0.73 -7.06 -25.08
C ARG A 20 -0.06 -8.33 -25.49
N ARG A 21 -1.37 -8.12 -25.73
CA ARG A 21 -2.38 -8.73 -26.65
C ARG A 21 -2.22 -10.17 -27.21
N ALA A 22 -3.30 -10.96 -27.08
CA ALA A 22 -4.07 -11.72 -28.12
C ALA A 22 -5.19 -12.48 -27.37
N GLY A 23 -6.46 -12.59 -27.77
CA GLY A 23 -7.02 -13.09 -29.02
C GLY A 23 -8.29 -13.90 -28.68
N SER A 24 -9.42 -13.47 -29.22
CA SER A 24 -10.79 -14.02 -29.21
C SER A 24 -11.01 -15.55 -29.09
N ARG A 25 -12.00 -15.97 -28.28
CA ARG A 25 -13.06 -16.93 -28.70
C ARG A 25 -14.23 -17.01 -27.71
N LYS A 26 -15.39 -17.32 -28.29
CA LYS A 26 -16.78 -17.24 -27.79
C LYS A 26 -17.21 -18.52 -27.05
N LEU A 27 -18.19 -18.34 -26.14
CA LEU A 27 -19.29 -19.25 -25.74
C LEU A 27 -18.99 -20.38 -24.73
N ARG A 28 -19.63 -20.37 -23.55
CA ARG A 28 -20.93 -21.01 -23.23
C ARG A 28 -21.25 -20.97 -21.72
N GLU A 29 -22.54 -21.16 -21.42
CA GLU A 29 -23.25 -20.98 -20.14
C GLU A 29 -22.77 -21.83 -18.95
N CYS A 30 -23.04 -21.31 -17.75
CA CYS A 30 -22.70 -21.86 -16.45
C CYS A 30 -23.98 -22.32 -15.71
N PRO A 31 -24.05 -23.57 -15.22
CA PRO A 31 -25.00 -23.92 -14.17
C PRO A 31 -24.31 -24.45 -12.91
N ALA A 32 -24.47 -23.68 -11.82
CA ALA A 32 -24.61 -24.06 -10.40
C ALA A 32 -23.73 -25.17 -9.79
N ARG A 33 -23.03 -24.85 -8.68
CA ARG A 33 -23.46 -25.19 -7.29
C ARG A 33 -22.40 -24.81 -6.26
N HIS A 34 -22.86 -24.14 -5.20
CA HIS A 34 -22.17 -23.96 -3.93
C HIS A 34 -22.11 -25.29 -3.18
N SER A 35 -20.90 -25.81 -2.97
CA SER A 35 -20.43 -26.61 -1.83
C SER A 35 -19.18 -27.36 -2.29
N ASP A 36 -18.12 -27.33 -1.48
CA ASP A 36 -16.79 -27.95 -1.69
C ASP A 36 -15.75 -27.08 -2.42
N LEU A 37 -15.26 -26.02 -1.75
CA LEU A 37 -13.91 -25.51 -1.98
C LEU A 37 -13.03 -25.80 -0.77
N ALA A 38 -12.18 -26.81 -0.88
CA ALA A 38 -10.98 -26.93 -0.05
C ALA A 38 -10.04 -25.74 -0.33
N PRO A 39 -9.27 -25.25 0.67
CA PRO A 39 -8.32 -24.17 0.47
C PRO A 39 -7.22 -24.61 -0.52
N ARG A 40 -7.10 -23.91 -1.65
CA ARG A 40 -6.03 -24.15 -2.63
C ARG A 40 -4.71 -23.57 -2.10
N PRO A 41 -3.56 -24.22 -2.35
CA PRO A 41 -2.26 -23.69 -1.98
C PRO A 41 -2.01 -22.34 -2.67
N ARG A 42 -1.63 -21.33 -1.88
CA ARG A 42 -1.30 -19.98 -2.35
C ARG A 42 0.01 -20.03 -3.14
N GLU A 43 -0.06 -19.78 -4.45
CA GLU A 43 1.13 -19.59 -5.26
C GLU A 43 1.90 -18.34 -4.79
N ALA A 44 3.21 -18.50 -4.60
CA ALA A 44 4.12 -17.45 -4.18
C ALA A 44 4.05 -16.26 -5.17
N VAL A 45 3.80 -15.07 -4.66
CA VAL A 45 3.92 -13.82 -5.41
C VAL A 45 5.40 -13.69 -5.81
N GLY A 46 5.69 -13.94 -7.09
CA GLY A 46 7.04 -13.88 -7.63
C GLY A 46 7.59 -12.47 -7.59
N HIS A 47 8.62 -12.26 -6.78
CA HIS A 47 9.42 -11.03 -6.76
C HIS A 47 10.18 -10.93 -8.10
N SER A 48 9.97 -9.85 -8.87
CA SER A 48 10.73 -9.62 -10.11
C SER A 48 12.22 -9.37 -9.80
N PRO A 49 13.16 -9.75 -10.68
CA PRO A 49 14.58 -9.59 -10.43
C PRO A 49 15.00 -8.13 -10.63
N HIS A 50 14.87 -7.32 -9.58
CA HIS A 50 15.45 -5.98 -9.54
C HIS A 50 16.95 -6.10 -9.16
N PRO A 51 17.83 -5.24 -9.71
CA PRO A 51 19.24 -5.26 -9.34
C PRO A 51 19.36 -5.05 -7.84
N VAL A 52 20.01 -5.96 -7.09
CA VAL A 52 20.11 -5.88 -5.63
C VAL A 52 21.44 -5.24 -5.22
N GLY A 53 21.45 -4.41 -4.17
CA GLY A 53 22.67 -3.85 -3.57
C GLY A 53 23.12 -2.50 -4.14
N ARG A 54 24.43 -2.22 -4.11
CA ARG A 54 25.06 -0.89 -4.31
C ARG A 54 24.55 -0.03 -5.49
N GLN A 55 24.02 -0.65 -6.54
CA GLN A 55 23.43 0.06 -7.69
C GLN A 55 22.07 0.70 -7.36
N LEU A 56 21.24 0.06 -6.52
CA LEU A 56 20.01 0.67 -6.00
C LEU A 56 20.34 1.84 -5.08
N ASP A 57 21.36 1.70 -4.21
CA ASP A 57 21.78 2.75 -3.29
C ASP A 57 22.06 4.07 -4.03
N ALA A 58 22.82 3.99 -5.12
CA ALA A 58 23.22 5.15 -5.92
C ALA A 58 22.04 5.82 -6.65
N ALA A 59 21.05 5.04 -7.07
CA ALA A 59 19.86 5.56 -7.76
C ALA A 59 18.84 6.17 -6.79
N ILE A 60 18.70 5.60 -5.59
CA ILE A 60 17.66 5.96 -4.62
C ILE A 60 18.11 7.09 -3.69
N SER A 61 19.39 7.14 -3.29
CA SER A 61 19.88 8.15 -2.35
C SER A 61 19.59 9.60 -2.75
N PRO A 62 19.74 10.02 -4.03
CA PRO A 62 19.38 11.38 -4.44
C PRO A 62 17.88 11.69 -4.29
N LEU A 63 17.01 10.70 -4.52
CA LEU A 63 15.56 10.84 -4.37
C LEU A 63 15.17 10.98 -2.91
N VAL A 64 15.77 10.17 -2.03
CA VAL A 64 15.58 10.26 -0.57
C VAL A 64 15.92 11.65 -0.08
N GLN A 65 17.10 12.15 -0.43
CA GLN A 65 17.54 13.49 -0.03
C GLN A 65 16.66 14.61 -0.60
N LEU A 66 16.20 14.48 -1.85
CA LEU A 66 15.34 15.47 -2.47
C LEU A 66 13.99 15.55 -1.75
N ALA A 67 13.37 14.42 -1.46
CA ALA A 67 12.10 14.34 -0.75
C ALA A 67 12.24 14.87 0.69
N GLN A 68 13.27 14.46 1.43
CA GLN A 68 13.52 14.90 2.81
C GLN A 68 13.80 16.41 2.90
N LYS A 69 14.46 17.01 1.90
CA LYS A 69 14.63 18.48 1.82
C LYS A 69 13.31 19.23 1.68
N GLN A 70 12.27 18.57 1.17
CA GLN A 70 10.89 19.09 1.11
C GLN A 70 10.05 18.65 2.33
N GLY A 71 10.71 18.12 3.36
CA GLY A 71 10.09 17.56 4.56
C GLY A 71 9.23 16.34 4.29
N ILE A 72 9.41 15.63 3.17
CA ILE A 72 8.68 14.40 2.81
C ILE A 72 9.44 13.20 3.36
N ALA A 73 8.77 12.43 4.21
CA ALA A 73 9.29 11.16 4.71
C ALA A 73 9.36 10.14 3.57
N VAL A 74 10.46 9.39 3.50
CA VAL A 74 10.67 8.34 2.52
C VAL A 74 10.80 7.00 3.21
N LEU A 75 9.99 6.04 2.79
CA LEU A 75 10.04 4.66 3.24
C LEU A 75 10.53 3.78 2.09
N VAL A 76 11.43 2.84 2.38
CA VAL A 76 11.86 1.81 1.41
C VAL A 76 10.98 0.57 1.58
N GLU A 77 10.51 -0.02 0.48
CA GLU A 77 9.70 -1.23 0.52
C GLU A 77 10.61 -2.48 0.62
N GLY A 78 10.34 -3.35 1.59
CA GLY A 78 10.87 -4.72 1.67
C GLY A 78 12.36 -4.89 2.00
N ASP A 79 13.16 -3.82 2.10
CA ASP A 79 14.59 -3.92 2.40
C ASP A 79 15.04 -2.95 3.50
N ALA A 80 15.12 -3.47 4.73
CA ALA A 80 15.58 -2.74 5.92
C ALA A 80 17.04 -2.29 5.82
N ARG A 81 17.91 -3.07 5.15
CA ARG A 81 19.34 -2.75 5.03
C ARG A 81 19.53 -1.61 4.04
N LEU A 82 18.80 -1.64 2.94
CA LEU A 82 18.77 -0.55 1.96
C LEU A 82 18.23 0.72 2.61
N ALA A 83 17.10 0.66 3.32
CA ALA A 83 16.53 1.79 4.06
C ALA A 83 17.58 2.48 4.95
N ARG A 84 18.31 1.68 5.75
CA ARG A 84 19.41 2.17 6.60
C ARG A 84 20.56 2.78 5.79
N THR A 85 20.94 2.14 4.68
CA THR A 85 22.08 2.54 3.85
C THR A 85 21.83 3.87 3.16
N VAL A 86 20.63 4.08 2.61
CA VAL A 86 20.23 5.34 1.94
C VAL A 86 19.75 6.40 2.93
N LYS A 87 19.68 6.08 4.24
CA LYS A 87 19.17 6.95 5.30
C LYS A 87 17.72 7.40 5.05
N ALA A 88 16.90 6.47 4.60
CA ALA A 88 15.45 6.66 4.55
C ALA A 88 14.89 6.83 5.97
N ASP A 89 13.71 7.43 6.08
CA ASP A 89 13.02 7.64 7.37
C ASP A 89 12.48 6.33 7.95
N GLY A 90 12.37 5.30 7.12
CA GLY A 90 11.87 4.00 7.52
C GLY A 90 11.68 3.01 6.37
N MET A 91 10.84 2.02 6.61
CA MET A 91 10.47 1.02 5.61
C MET A 91 8.98 0.64 5.67
N HIS A 92 8.50 0.14 4.54
CA HIS A 92 7.23 -0.56 4.43
C HIS A 92 7.50 -2.05 4.21
N ILE A 93 6.85 -2.91 4.97
CA ILE A 93 6.91 -4.36 4.78
C ILE A 93 5.65 -4.78 4.00
N PRO A 94 5.81 -5.32 2.77
CA PRO A 94 4.67 -5.76 1.97
C PRO A 94 4.03 -7.02 2.58
N ALA A 95 2.78 -7.29 2.20
CA ALA A 95 2.06 -8.46 2.68
C ALA A 95 2.82 -9.75 2.36
N SER A 96 2.94 -10.62 3.37
CA SER A 96 3.65 -11.89 3.26
C SER A 96 2.95 -12.96 4.11
N ASN A 97 3.47 -14.18 4.10
CA ASN A 97 2.94 -15.27 4.92
C ASN A 97 3.39 -15.20 6.39
N ASP A 98 4.43 -14.42 6.69
CA ASP A 98 4.97 -14.27 8.04
C ASP A 98 5.40 -12.80 8.28
N PRO A 99 4.42 -11.88 8.36
CA PRO A 99 4.70 -10.45 8.47
C PRO A 99 5.29 -10.07 9.83
N LEU A 100 4.98 -10.83 10.90
CA LEU A 100 5.49 -10.55 12.25
C LEU A 100 7.00 -10.80 12.34
N SER A 101 7.48 -11.94 11.82
CA SER A 101 8.92 -12.23 11.76
C SER A 101 9.68 -11.17 10.93
N ALA A 102 9.11 -10.77 9.78
CA ALA A 102 9.70 -9.71 8.96
C ALA A 102 9.75 -8.36 9.70
N PHE A 103 8.74 -8.06 10.50
CA PHE A 103 8.70 -6.86 11.34
C PHE A 103 9.77 -6.88 12.43
N GLU A 104 9.95 -8.01 13.13
CA GLU A 104 10.98 -8.18 14.14
C GLU A 104 12.38 -7.98 13.54
N GLU A 105 12.68 -8.61 12.39
CA GLU A 105 13.95 -8.42 11.68
C GLU A 105 14.19 -6.96 11.29
N ALA A 106 13.15 -6.29 10.77
CA ALA A 106 13.23 -4.86 10.43
C ALA A 106 13.56 -4.00 11.66
N ARG A 107 12.92 -4.26 12.80
CA ARG A 107 13.17 -3.55 14.06
C ARG A 107 14.58 -3.80 14.59
N GLU A 108 15.12 -5.01 14.46
CA GLU A 108 16.52 -5.29 14.81
C GLU A 108 17.52 -4.48 13.96
N ILE A 109 17.24 -4.32 12.66
CA ILE A 109 18.14 -3.65 11.73
C ILE A 109 18.06 -2.12 11.84
N LEU A 110 16.84 -1.58 11.98
CA LEU A 110 16.53 -0.15 11.93
C LEU A 110 16.44 0.52 13.29
N GLY A 111 16.18 -0.26 14.34
CA GLY A 111 15.94 0.24 15.70
C GLY A 111 14.59 0.94 15.85
N ALA A 112 14.38 1.51 17.05
CA ALA A 112 13.10 2.10 17.45
C ALA A 112 12.79 3.48 16.85
N ARG A 113 13.74 4.11 16.15
CA ARG A 113 13.56 5.48 15.62
C ARG A 113 13.03 5.53 14.19
N ALA A 114 13.27 4.48 13.41
CA ALA A 114 12.80 4.43 12.03
C ALA A 114 11.33 4.05 12.00
N ILE A 115 10.60 4.59 11.03
CA ILE A 115 9.20 4.22 10.79
C ILE A 115 9.17 2.81 10.17
N VAL A 116 8.47 1.86 10.78
CA VAL A 116 8.27 0.51 10.27
C VAL A 116 6.78 0.23 10.27
N GLY A 117 6.17 0.26 9.09
CA GLY A 117 4.79 -0.17 8.91
C GLY A 117 4.69 -1.39 8.02
N VAL A 118 3.60 -2.12 8.19
CA VAL A 118 3.46 -3.49 7.68
C VAL A 118 2.09 -3.66 7.06
N ASP A 119 2.04 -4.19 5.83
CA ASP A 119 0.79 -4.59 5.19
C ASP A 119 0.31 -5.93 5.75
N ALA A 120 -0.80 -5.90 6.48
CA ALA A 120 -1.47 -7.09 7.03
C ALA A 120 -2.35 -7.80 5.99
N GLY A 121 -2.46 -7.23 4.79
CA GLY A 121 -3.27 -7.75 3.69
C GLY A 121 -4.73 -7.91 4.09
N ARG A 122 -5.20 -9.16 4.10
CA ARG A 122 -6.59 -9.54 4.41
C ARG A 122 -6.82 -9.95 5.86
N SER A 123 -5.78 -9.99 6.69
CA SER A 123 -5.80 -10.70 7.97
C SER A 123 -5.97 -9.74 9.13
N ARG A 124 -7.14 -9.77 9.77
CA ARG A 124 -7.37 -9.06 11.04
C ARG A 124 -6.46 -9.57 12.15
N HIS A 125 -6.15 -10.86 12.16
CA HIS A 125 -5.25 -11.46 13.15
C HIS A 125 -3.82 -10.92 13.00
N ASP A 126 -3.29 -10.92 11.77
CA ASP A 126 -1.93 -10.40 11.54
C ASP A 126 -1.88 -8.90 11.86
N ALA A 127 -2.91 -8.13 11.48
CA ALA A 127 -3.03 -6.71 11.83
C ALA A 127 -2.95 -6.49 13.35
N MET A 128 -3.72 -7.27 14.13
CA MET A 128 -3.69 -7.20 15.60
C MET A 128 -2.31 -7.52 16.15
N SER A 129 -1.71 -8.64 15.73
CA SER A 129 -0.39 -9.05 16.22
C SER A 129 0.71 -8.05 15.88
N LEU A 130 0.68 -7.46 14.68
CA LEU A 130 1.61 -6.42 14.26
C LEU A 130 1.40 -5.12 15.06
N GLY A 131 0.14 -4.77 15.32
CA GLY A 131 -0.19 -3.62 16.16
C GLY A 131 0.34 -3.79 17.58
N GLU A 132 0.10 -4.95 18.20
CA GLU A 132 0.61 -5.30 19.53
C GLU A 132 2.14 -5.34 19.57
N ALA A 133 2.79 -5.77 18.50
CA ALA A 133 4.25 -5.77 18.37
C ALA A 133 4.85 -4.36 18.21
N GLY A 134 4.02 -3.33 17.99
CA GLY A 134 4.45 -1.94 17.89
C GLY A 134 4.85 -1.50 16.48
N ALA A 135 4.16 -2.00 15.45
CA ALA A 135 4.25 -1.41 14.12
C ALA A 135 3.78 0.05 14.15
N ASP A 136 4.49 0.93 13.43
CA ASP A 136 4.18 2.37 13.41
C ASP A 136 2.91 2.68 12.61
N TYR A 137 2.54 1.80 11.67
CA TYR A 137 1.24 1.79 11.02
C TYR A 137 0.93 0.40 10.47
N ILE A 138 -0.37 0.12 10.26
CA ILE A 138 -0.86 -1.09 9.58
C ILE A 138 -1.38 -0.74 8.19
N GLY A 139 -0.88 -1.45 7.19
CA GLY A 139 -1.36 -1.39 5.82
C GLY A 139 -2.48 -2.39 5.55
N PHE A 140 -3.47 -1.98 4.77
CA PHE A 140 -4.48 -2.85 4.19
C PHE A 140 -4.42 -2.78 2.67
N GLY A 141 -3.56 -3.62 2.09
CA GLY A 141 -3.43 -3.85 0.65
C GLY A 141 -4.10 -5.13 0.20
N LEU A 142 -4.73 -5.08 -0.98
CA LEU A 142 -5.33 -6.23 -1.66
C LEU A 142 -4.76 -6.29 -3.07
N PRO A 143 -3.55 -6.83 -3.25
CA PRO A 143 -2.89 -6.80 -4.55
C PRO A 143 -3.77 -7.49 -5.60
N ALA A 144 -3.88 -6.83 -6.75
CA ALA A 144 -4.66 -7.30 -7.87
C ALA A 144 -4.24 -8.74 -8.26
N ARG A 145 -5.19 -9.68 -8.22
CA ARG A 145 -4.95 -11.06 -8.67
C ARG A 145 -4.75 -11.06 -10.19
N ALA A 146 -3.89 -11.94 -10.69
CA ALA A 146 -3.50 -11.99 -12.12
C ALA A 146 -4.68 -12.16 -13.11
N LYS A 147 -5.88 -12.52 -12.62
CA LYS A 147 -7.15 -12.51 -13.37
C LYS A 147 -8.26 -12.08 -12.40
N GLN A 148 -8.68 -10.82 -12.47
CA GLN A 148 -9.84 -10.30 -11.75
C GLN A 148 -10.94 -9.93 -12.74
N THR A 149 -12.16 -10.34 -12.45
CA THR A 149 -13.36 -9.78 -13.04
C THR A 149 -13.70 -8.44 -12.38
N ALA A 150 -14.60 -7.64 -12.96
CA ALA A 150 -15.08 -6.42 -12.30
C ALA A 150 -15.69 -6.72 -10.92
N ALA A 151 -16.41 -7.84 -10.79
CA ALA A 151 -16.96 -8.28 -9.51
C ALA A 151 -15.85 -8.60 -8.48
N ASP A 152 -14.77 -9.27 -8.89
CA ASP A 152 -13.65 -9.54 -7.97
C ASP A 152 -12.99 -8.24 -7.48
N VAL A 153 -12.92 -7.21 -8.33
CA VAL A 153 -12.38 -5.89 -7.96
C VAL A 153 -13.30 -5.18 -6.97
N ASP A 154 -14.60 -5.19 -7.22
CA ASP A 154 -15.59 -4.55 -6.34
C ASP A 154 -15.66 -5.26 -4.97
N ASP A 155 -15.58 -6.59 -4.95
CA ASP A 155 -15.50 -7.38 -3.71
C ASP A 155 -14.23 -7.05 -2.91
N ASP A 156 -13.08 -6.93 -3.57
CA ASP A 156 -11.83 -6.56 -2.90
C ASP A 156 -11.93 -5.12 -2.33
N LYS A 157 -12.50 -4.16 -3.07
CA LYS A 157 -12.72 -2.80 -2.56
C LYS A 157 -13.61 -2.77 -1.32
N ALA A 158 -14.75 -3.44 -1.36
CA ALA A 158 -15.68 -3.51 -0.24
C ALA A 158 -15.03 -4.16 0.99
N PHE A 159 -14.25 -5.22 0.78
CA PHE A 159 -13.51 -5.89 1.85
C PHE A 159 -12.45 -4.98 2.49
N ARG A 160 -11.71 -4.21 1.69
CA ARG A 160 -10.74 -3.25 2.21
C ARG A 160 -11.42 -2.15 3.03
N LEU A 161 -12.56 -1.63 2.55
CA LEU A 161 -13.34 -0.64 3.28
C LEU A 161 -13.78 -1.16 4.65
N ASP A 162 -14.28 -2.40 4.70
CA ASP A 162 -14.66 -3.08 5.96
C ASP A 162 -13.46 -3.24 6.92
N LEU A 163 -12.28 -3.62 6.41
CA LEU A 163 -11.07 -3.72 7.24
C LEU A 163 -10.64 -2.38 7.83
N VAL A 164 -10.64 -1.33 7.01
CA VAL A 164 -10.27 0.03 7.45
C VAL A 164 -11.26 0.55 8.47
N GLN A 165 -12.56 0.41 8.22
CA GLN A 165 -13.60 0.84 9.15
C GLN A 165 -13.45 0.11 10.49
N TRP A 166 -13.36 -1.22 10.46
CA TRP A 166 -13.16 -2.04 11.66
C TRP A 166 -11.91 -1.63 12.45
N TRP A 167 -10.79 -1.38 11.77
CA TRP A 167 -9.54 -1.02 12.42
C TRP A 167 -9.65 0.37 13.06
N SER A 168 -10.12 1.36 12.32
CA SER A 168 -10.22 2.76 12.77
C SER A 168 -11.20 2.95 13.94
N GLU A 169 -12.19 2.07 14.09
CA GLU A 169 -13.14 2.10 15.19
C GLU A 169 -12.56 1.57 16.51
N ILE A 170 -11.56 0.68 16.45
CA ILE A 170 -11.12 -0.12 17.59
C ILE A 170 -9.66 0.15 17.99
N PHE A 171 -8.79 0.54 17.05
CA PHE A 171 -7.35 0.67 17.26
C PHE A 171 -6.88 2.12 17.11
N GLU A 172 -5.86 2.50 17.89
CA GLU A 172 -5.23 3.82 17.82
C GLU A 172 -4.04 3.88 16.85
N ILE A 173 -3.51 2.72 16.45
CA ILE A 173 -2.36 2.64 15.55
C ILE A 173 -2.81 3.08 14.15
N PRO A 174 -2.11 4.02 13.49
CA PRO A 174 -2.51 4.52 12.18
C PRO A 174 -2.68 3.41 11.15
N CYS A 175 -3.67 3.56 10.28
CA CYS A 175 -3.89 2.66 9.16
C CYS A 175 -3.70 3.34 7.81
N VAL A 176 -3.18 2.56 6.85
CA VAL A 176 -2.95 3.00 5.48
C VAL A 176 -3.69 2.08 4.52
N ALA A 177 -4.61 2.63 3.74
CA ALA A 177 -5.30 1.88 2.70
C ALA A 177 -4.47 1.90 1.40
N PHE A 178 -4.11 0.71 0.90
CA PHE A 178 -3.31 0.54 -0.33
C PHE A 178 -4.17 0.14 -1.52
N ASP A 179 -3.57 0.08 -2.71
CA ASP A 179 -4.19 -0.34 -3.98
C ASP A 179 -5.39 0.53 -4.41
N ILE A 180 -5.20 1.86 -4.35
CA ILE A 180 -6.22 2.85 -4.72
C ILE A 180 -5.93 3.44 -6.10
N ASP A 181 -6.86 3.22 -7.04
CA ASP A 181 -6.73 3.69 -8.43
C ASP A 181 -7.65 4.88 -8.76
N LYS A 182 -8.73 5.08 -8.00
CA LYS A 182 -9.74 6.13 -8.25
C LYS A 182 -9.87 7.06 -7.06
N THR A 183 -10.16 8.33 -7.35
CA THR A 183 -10.38 9.37 -6.33
C THR A 183 -11.59 9.10 -5.46
N ASP A 184 -12.65 8.52 -6.03
CA ASP A 184 -13.88 8.20 -5.30
C ASP A 184 -13.62 7.10 -4.25
N ASP A 185 -12.86 6.07 -4.62
CA ASP A 185 -12.43 5.02 -3.68
C ASP A 185 -11.60 5.62 -2.52
N ALA A 186 -10.78 6.65 -2.80
CA ALA A 186 -9.99 7.34 -1.77
C ALA A 186 -10.87 8.15 -0.80
N ALA A 187 -11.92 8.80 -1.32
CA ALA A 187 -12.88 9.53 -0.50
C ALA A 187 -13.67 8.59 0.41
N GLU A 188 -14.16 7.46 -0.11
CA GLU A 188 -14.87 6.45 0.70
C GLU A 188 -14.00 5.91 1.85
N LEU A 189 -12.70 5.68 1.61
CA LEU A 189 -11.77 5.23 2.65
C LEU A 189 -11.47 6.33 3.67
N ALA A 190 -11.42 7.59 3.25
CA ALA A 190 -11.28 8.72 4.17
C ALA A 190 -12.53 8.88 5.05
N ASP A 191 -13.74 8.71 4.49
CA ASP A 191 -15.00 8.71 5.23
C ASP A 191 -15.03 7.56 6.27
N ALA A 192 -14.46 6.41 5.92
CA ALA A 192 -14.22 5.28 6.82
C ALA A 192 -13.04 5.47 7.78
N ARG A 193 -12.50 6.70 7.88
CA ARG A 193 -11.45 7.11 8.80
C ARG A 193 -10.09 6.42 8.60
N ALA A 194 -9.73 6.10 7.36
CA ALA A 194 -8.33 5.79 7.05
C ALA A 194 -7.44 7.01 7.37
N ASP A 195 -6.34 6.79 8.10
CA ASP A 195 -5.37 7.87 8.39
C ASP A 195 -4.60 8.28 7.12
N PHE A 196 -4.34 7.32 6.22
CA PHE A 196 -3.70 7.59 4.94
C PHE A 196 -4.25 6.69 3.82
N VAL A 197 -4.15 7.19 2.59
CA VAL A 197 -4.34 6.40 1.38
C VAL A 197 -3.05 6.38 0.57
N ALA A 198 -2.64 5.20 0.11
CA ALA A 198 -1.46 4.99 -0.71
C ALA A 198 -1.88 4.79 -2.17
N VAL A 199 -1.30 5.61 -3.05
CA VAL A 199 -1.59 5.60 -4.49
C VAL A 199 -0.32 5.32 -5.28
N ARG A 200 -0.44 4.55 -6.37
CA ARG A 200 0.68 4.21 -7.24
C ARG A 200 0.70 5.13 -8.46
N LEU A 201 1.79 5.88 -8.66
CA LEU A 201 1.92 6.65 -9.90
C LEU A 201 1.98 5.70 -11.10
N PRO A 202 1.20 5.96 -12.16
CA PRO A 202 1.32 5.19 -13.40
C PRO A 202 2.72 5.33 -13.98
N ALA A 203 3.37 4.23 -14.36
CA ALA A 203 4.79 4.22 -14.73
C ALA A 203 5.16 5.13 -15.93
N SER A 204 4.19 5.45 -16.79
CA SER A 204 4.38 6.25 -18.00
C SER A 204 3.82 7.67 -17.89
N ILE A 205 3.39 8.10 -16.70
CA ILE A 205 2.85 9.43 -16.49
C ILE A 205 3.96 10.48 -16.60
N ASP A 206 3.69 11.60 -17.27
CA ASP A 206 4.61 12.74 -17.27
C ASP A 206 4.43 13.59 -16.00
N ALA A 207 5.32 14.55 -15.77
CA ALA A 207 5.30 15.34 -14.54
C ALA A 207 4.05 16.23 -14.40
N ALA A 208 3.54 16.79 -15.51
CA ALA A 208 2.38 17.67 -15.48
C ALA A 208 1.09 16.88 -15.24
N ASP A 209 0.98 15.71 -15.88
CA ASP A 209 -0.13 14.79 -15.67
C ASP A 209 -0.07 14.18 -14.26
N ALA A 210 1.12 13.89 -13.72
CA ALA A 210 1.29 13.41 -12.35
C ALA A 210 0.82 14.44 -11.32
N GLU A 211 1.18 15.70 -11.51
CA GLU A 211 0.73 16.78 -10.64
C GLU A 211 -0.80 16.91 -10.68
N ARG A 212 -1.39 16.96 -11.88
CA ARG A 212 -2.86 17.02 -12.04
C ARG A 212 -3.55 15.81 -11.40
N TRP A 213 -2.99 14.61 -11.58
CA TRP A 213 -3.53 13.38 -11.02
C TRP A 213 -3.52 13.40 -9.49
N LEU A 214 -2.38 13.78 -8.88
CA LEU A 214 -2.26 13.92 -7.43
C LEU A 214 -3.16 15.04 -6.86
N GLN A 215 -3.34 16.14 -7.58
CA GLN A 215 -4.29 17.20 -7.20
C GLN A 215 -5.73 16.67 -7.14
N GLY A 216 -6.11 15.75 -8.03
CA GLY A 216 -7.41 15.07 -7.97
C GLY A 216 -7.62 14.29 -6.68
N PHE A 217 -6.63 13.49 -6.27
CA PHE A 217 -6.67 12.78 -4.99
C PHE A 217 -6.71 13.72 -3.79
N ASN A 218 -5.87 14.75 -3.78
CA ASN A 218 -5.86 15.74 -2.70
C ASN A 218 -7.21 16.47 -2.58
N GLY A 219 -7.84 16.80 -3.71
CA GLY A 219 -9.16 17.43 -3.74
C GLY A 219 -10.26 16.52 -3.18
N ALA A 220 -10.25 15.24 -3.55
CA ALA A 220 -11.20 14.25 -3.02
C ALA A 220 -11.07 14.08 -1.50
N LEU A 221 -9.84 13.93 -1.00
CA LEU A 221 -9.58 13.77 0.43
C LEU A 221 -9.93 15.03 1.25
N ALA A 222 -9.66 16.23 0.70
CA ALA A 222 -9.98 17.48 1.39
C ALA A 222 -11.50 17.73 1.49
N ALA A 223 -12.29 17.24 0.52
CA ALA A 223 -13.74 17.38 0.54
C ALA A 223 -14.39 16.60 1.69
N THR A 224 -13.86 15.42 2.02
CA THR A 224 -14.31 14.59 3.14
C THR A 224 -14.05 15.25 4.50
N THR A 225 -12.88 15.87 4.71
CA THR A 225 -12.55 16.48 6.02
C THR A 225 -13.41 17.70 6.37
N ALA A 226 -14.10 18.28 5.39
CA ALA A 226 -14.96 19.45 5.57
C ALA A 226 -16.41 19.12 5.94
N ALA A 227 -16.81 17.84 5.90
CA ALA A 227 -18.15 17.34 6.21
C ALA A 227 -18.25 16.82 7.65
#